data_AF-A0A7S1HZG7-F1
#
_entry.id   AF-A0A7S1HZG7-F1
#
_cell.length_a   1.000
_cell.length_b   1.000
_cell.length_c   1.000
_cell.angle_alpha   90.00
_cell.angle_beta   90.00
_cell.angle_gamma   90.00
#
_symmetry.space_group_name_H-M   'P 1'
#
loop_
_entity.id
_entity.type
_entity.pdbx_description
1 polymer ?
#
loop_
_entity_poly.entity_id
_entity_poly.type
_entity_poly.pdbx_seq_one_letter_code
_entity_poly.pdbx_strand_id
1 'polypeptide(L)'
;LGSRLVPKKDDEDEDDEDEMDKDLGDRDNGDVHFDWASPIFRDDYRKNQVETGGKMAVLFGIIEASVRLKRPEKVLVFSQFTETLDVIETLLGSRLVPNKAHNWRKNEDFFRLDGQCSVSKRQDMINLFNAKTNTTTMVFLISTRAGGIGINLVGASRVVVFDV
;
A
#
# COMPACT_ATOMS: atom_id res chain seq x y z
N LEU A 1 66.59 -24.68 44.80
CA LEU A 1 65.23 -25.01 44.31
C LEU A 1 64.76 -23.83 43.46
N GLY A 2 64.46 -24.06 42.18
CA GLY A 2 63.92 -23.03 41.28
C GLY A 2 64.74 -22.77 40.01
N SER A 3 64.75 -23.76 39.11
CA SER A 3 65.03 -23.75 37.66
C SER A 3 64.39 -22.57 36.88
N ARG A 4 64.77 -22.16 35.66
CA ARG A 4 65.87 -22.41 34.69
C ARG A 4 65.54 -21.51 33.47
N LEU A 5 66.54 -20.88 32.84
CA LEU A 5 66.46 -20.21 31.53
C LEU A 5 66.09 -21.21 30.40
N VAL A 6 65.49 -20.79 29.27
CA VAL A 6 66.04 -20.68 27.87
C VAL A 6 64.91 -20.11 26.92
N PRO A 7 65.06 -19.90 25.57
CA PRO A 7 65.33 -18.61 24.88
C PRO A 7 64.33 -18.18 23.76
N LYS A 8 64.67 -17.06 23.09
CA LYS A 8 64.17 -16.56 21.79
C LYS A 8 64.06 -17.63 20.68
N LYS A 9 63.07 -17.46 19.80
CA LYS A 9 63.25 -17.59 18.34
C LYS A 9 62.19 -16.79 17.57
N ASP A 10 62.67 -16.20 16.49
CA ASP A 10 61.95 -15.53 15.41
C ASP A 10 61.07 -16.55 14.66
N ASP A 11 59.93 -16.11 14.14
CA ASP A 11 59.37 -16.52 12.85
C ASP A 11 58.27 -15.50 12.48
N GLU A 12 58.41 -14.97 11.26
CA GLU A 12 57.51 -14.07 10.55
C GLU A 12 56.23 -14.84 10.18
N ASP A 13 55.06 -14.24 10.38
CA ASP A 13 53.86 -14.57 9.60
C ASP A 13 53.05 -13.26 9.46
N GLU A 14 53.07 -12.72 8.25
CA GLU A 14 52.19 -11.65 7.78
C GLU A 14 50.77 -12.22 7.67
N ASP A 15 49.89 -11.86 8.60
CA ASP A 15 48.45 -12.08 8.42
C ASP A 15 47.91 -11.01 7.46
N ASP A 16 48.05 -11.25 6.15
CA ASP A 16 47.24 -10.62 5.11
C ASP A 16 45.80 -11.12 5.24
N GLU A 17 45.01 -10.51 6.14
CA GLU A 17 43.56 -10.62 6.11
C GLU A 17 43.02 -9.74 4.98
N ASP A 18 43.11 -10.27 3.75
CA ASP A 18 42.42 -9.75 2.58
C ASP A 18 40.91 -9.62 2.87
N GLU A 19 40.41 -8.39 2.80
CA GLU A 19 39.00 -8.03 2.81
C GLU A 19 38.23 -8.86 1.77
N MET A 20 37.56 -9.92 2.22
CA MET A 20 36.50 -10.57 1.45
C MET A 20 35.15 -10.09 1.93
N ASP A 21 34.78 -8.89 1.48
CA ASP A 21 33.41 -8.39 1.49
C ASP A 21 32.57 -9.26 0.53
N LYS A 22 32.10 -10.40 1.04
CA LYS A 22 31.16 -11.26 0.32
C LYS A 22 29.80 -10.61 0.37
N ASP A 23 29.59 -9.74 -0.61
CA ASP A 23 28.35 -9.43 -1.31
C ASP A 23 27.21 -10.35 -0.84
N LEU A 24 26.49 -9.88 0.17
CA LEU A 24 25.24 -10.47 0.61
C LEU A 24 24.25 -10.18 -0.51
N GLY A 25 24.25 -11.09 -1.50
CA GLY A 25 23.39 -11.05 -2.67
C GLY A 25 21.99 -10.61 -2.26
N ASP A 26 21.67 -9.39 -2.70
CA ASP A 26 20.34 -8.82 -2.59
C ASP A 26 19.39 -9.84 -3.21
N ARG A 27 18.51 -10.40 -2.37
CA ARG A 27 17.52 -11.36 -2.81
C ARG A 27 16.57 -10.57 -3.69
N ASP A 28 16.81 -10.65 -4.99
CA ASP A 28 16.02 -10.07 -6.06
C ASP A 28 14.54 -10.30 -5.75
N ASN A 29 13.92 -9.24 -5.22
CA ASN A 29 12.54 -9.24 -4.81
C ASN A 29 11.67 -8.82 -6.00
N GLY A 30 12.01 -9.26 -7.22
CA GLY A 30 11.20 -9.11 -8.43
C GLY A 30 10.69 -7.70 -8.67
N ASP A 31 11.43 -6.67 -8.26
CA ASP A 31 11.01 -5.29 -8.40
C ASP A 31 11.16 -4.94 -9.89
N VAL A 32 10.01 -4.80 -10.57
CA VAL A 32 9.98 -4.48 -12.00
C VAL A 32 10.71 -3.15 -12.21
N HIS A 33 11.89 -3.21 -12.82
CA HIS A 33 12.71 -2.04 -13.05
C HIS A 33 12.21 -1.29 -14.29
N PHE A 34 11.76 -0.06 -14.11
CA PHE A 34 11.14 0.77 -15.16
C PHE A 34 12.18 1.59 -15.94
N ASP A 35 13.36 1.04 -16.22
CA ASP A 35 14.45 1.73 -16.93
C ASP A 35 13.99 2.42 -18.20
N TRP A 36 13.19 1.72 -18.99
CA TRP A 36 12.68 2.22 -20.26
C TRP A 36 11.77 3.44 -20.10
N ALA A 37 11.13 3.61 -18.95
CA ALA A 37 10.22 4.71 -18.65
C ALA A 37 10.92 5.85 -17.89
N SER A 38 12.15 5.63 -17.39
CA SER A 38 12.94 6.65 -16.71
C SER A 38 13.04 7.96 -17.51
N PRO A 39 13.27 7.96 -18.85
CA PRO A 39 13.27 9.19 -19.64
C PRO A 39 11.91 9.87 -19.81
N ILE A 40 10.81 9.14 -19.54
CA ILE A 40 9.43 9.62 -19.71
C ILE A 40 8.91 10.23 -18.41
N PHE A 41 9.34 9.68 -17.27
CA PHE A 41 9.00 10.23 -15.97
C PHE A 41 9.66 11.60 -15.79
N ARG A 42 8.93 12.50 -15.13
CA ARG A 42 9.52 13.76 -14.67
C ARG A 42 10.59 13.43 -13.63
N ASP A 43 11.61 14.26 -13.54
CA ASP A 43 12.70 14.10 -12.55
C ASP A 43 12.20 14.06 -11.09
N ASP A 44 10.98 14.54 -10.84
CA ASP A 44 10.31 14.52 -9.54
C ASP A 44 9.38 13.31 -9.32
N TYR A 45 9.36 12.34 -10.25
CA TYR A 45 8.54 11.14 -10.12
C TYR A 45 8.94 10.35 -8.87
N ARG A 46 8.00 10.23 -7.93
CA ARG A 46 8.13 9.35 -6.76
C ARG A 46 6.98 8.36 -6.73
N LYS A 47 7.33 7.07 -6.57
CA LYS A 47 6.38 5.98 -6.34
C LYS A 47 5.55 6.31 -5.08
N ASN A 48 4.27 5.96 -5.10
CA ASN A 48 3.34 6.18 -3.99
C ASN A 48 3.14 7.65 -3.58
N GLN A 49 3.24 8.59 -4.52
CA GLN A 49 2.75 9.96 -4.38
C GLN A 49 1.53 10.18 -5.28
N VAL A 50 0.50 10.86 -4.76
CA VAL A 50 -0.76 11.07 -5.50
C VAL A 50 -0.56 12.10 -6.60
N GLU A 51 0.28 13.09 -6.34
CA GLU A 51 0.63 14.21 -7.19
C GLU A 51 1.31 13.75 -8.47
N THR A 52 1.99 12.61 -8.41
CA THR A 52 2.67 11.96 -9.53
C THR A 52 1.70 11.33 -10.54
N GLY A 53 0.45 11.05 -10.17
CA GLY A 53 -0.53 10.41 -11.03
C GLY A 53 -1.81 11.24 -11.22
N GLY A 54 -2.08 11.73 -12.43
CA GLY A 54 -3.27 12.57 -12.69
C GLY A 54 -4.61 11.92 -12.29
N LYS A 55 -4.78 10.62 -12.56
CA LYS A 55 -5.96 9.86 -12.11
C LYS A 55 -6.03 9.74 -10.58
N MET A 56 -4.89 9.52 -9.92
CA MET A 56 -4.81 9.44 -8.46
C MET A 56 -5.19 10.78 -7.85
N ALA A 57 -4.64 11.89 -8.37
CA ALA A 57 -4.98 13.24 -7.90
C ALA A 57 -6.49 13.51 -7.95
N VAL A 58 -7.15 13.16 -9.06
CA VAL A 58 -8.60 13.31 -9.20
C VAL A 58 -9.37 12.39 -8.25
N LEU A 59 -8.98 11.11 -8.13
CA LEU A 59 -9.61 10.16 -7.22
C LEU A 59 -9.58 10.65 -5.76
N PHE A 60 -8.41 11.06 -5.28
CA PHE A 60 -8.26 11.55 -3.91
C PHE A 60 -8.98 12.89 -3.69
N GLY A 61 -9.00 13.78 -4.70
CA GLY A 61 -9.83 14.98 -4.66
C GLY A 61 -11.32 14.67 -4.50
N ILE A 62 -11.83 13.66 -5.22
CA ILE A 62 -13.22 13.20 -5.07
C ILE A 62 -13.46 12.63 -3.67
N ILE A 63 -12.58 11.74 -3.19
CA ILE A 63 -12.72 11.14 -1.85
C ILE A 63 -12.72 12.23 -0.77
N GLU A 64 -11.76 13.14 -0.79
CA GLU A 64 -11.67 14.22 0.19
C GLU A 64 -12.89 15.14 0.17
N ALA A 65 -13.32 15.57 -1.02
CA ALA A 65 -14.49 16.42 -1.16
C ALA A 65 -15.75 15.73 -0.60
N SER A 66 -15.90 14.41 -0.84
CA SER A 66 -17.04 13.61 -0.39
C SER A 66 -17.10 13.47 1.13
N VAL A 67 -15.96 13.25 1.77
CA VAL A 67 -15.88 13.08 3.24
C VAL A 67 -15.98 14.41 3.97
N ARG A 68 -15.52 15.51 3.36
CA ARG A 68 -15.58 16.86 3.95
C ARG A 68 -16.97 17.49 3.94
N LEU A 69 -17.93 16.93 3.20
CA LEU A 69 -19.31 17.42 3.18
C LEU A 69 -19.90 17.46 4.59
N LYS A 70 -20.78 18.43 4.86
CA LYS A 70 -21.56 18.50 6.11
C LYS A 70 -22.33 17.20 6.38
N ARG A 71 -22.75 16.54 5.31
CA ARG A 71 -23.26 15.16 5.31
C ARG A 71 -22.29 14.33 4.47
N PRO A 72 -21.33 13.61 5.08
CA PRO A 72 -20.35 12.83 4.34
C PRO A 72 -21.02 11.79 3.44
N GLU A 73 -20.48 11.63 2.24
CA GLU A 73 -20.97 10.67 1.25
C GLU A 73 -19.97 9.53 1.08
N LYS A 74 -20.50 8.30 1.07
CA LYS A 74 -19.69 7.09 0.87
C LYS A 74 -19.36 6.90 -0.61
N VAL A 75 -18.12 6.50 -0.88
CA VAL A 75 -17.55 6.38 -2.23
C VAL A 75 -17.21 4.92 -2.53
N LEU A 76 -17.66 4.42 -3.68
CA LEU A 76 -17.17 3.16 -4.27
C LEU A 76 -16.07 3.47 -5.28
N VAL A 77 -15.00 2.70 -5.23
CA VAL A 77 -13.91 2.78 -6.21
C VAL A 77 -13.75 1.42 -6.86
N PHE A 78 -14.00 1.35 -8.16
CA PHE A 78 -13.86 0.14 -8.96
C PHE A 78 -12.57 0.19 -9.78
N SER A 79 -11.88 -0.95 -9.82
CA SER A 79 -10.68 -1.18 -10.64
C SER A 79 -10.69 -2.60 -11.19
N GLN A 80 -10.20 -2.82 -12.40
CA GLN A 80 -9.96 -4.16 -12.92
C GLN A 80 -8.71 -4.80 -12.33
N PHE A 81 -7.71 -3.97 -12.01
CA PHE A 81 -6.41 -4.40 -11.50
C PHE A 81 -6.37 -4.31 -9.98
N THR A 82 -6.01 -5.41 -9.32
CA THR A 82 -5.84 -5.45 -7.86
C THR A 82 -4.63 -4.63 -7.42
N GLU A 83 -3.62 -4.55 -8.27
CA GLU A 83 -2.39 -3.76 -8.09
C GLU A 83 -2.71 -2.27 -7.97
N THR A 84 -3.66 -1.76 -8.77
CA THR A 84 -4.19 -0.40 -8.62
C THR A 84 -4.81 -0.21 -7.24
N LEU A 85 -5.59 -1.19 -6.76
CA LEU A 85 -6.21 -1.12 -5.43
C LEU A 85 -5.15 -1.17 -4.31
N ASP A 86 -4.05 -1.91 -4.48
CA ASP A 86 -2.92 -1.92 -3.55
C ASP A 86 -2.28 -0.54 -3.41
N VAL A 87 -2.10 0.16 -4.54
CA VAL A 87 -1.57 1.53 -4.55
C VAL A 87 -2.56 2.48 -3.88
N ILE A 88 -3.86 2.42 -4.21
CA ILE A 88 -4.88 3.27 -3.57
C ILE A 88 -4.96 3.01 -2.06
N GLU A 89 -4.90 1.74 -1.64
CA GLU A 89 -4.90 1.34 -0.23
C GLU A 89 -3.70 1.92 0.53
N THR A 90 -2.50 1.81 -0.06
CA THR A 90 -1.25 2.38 0.49
C THR A 90 -1.36 3.90 0.63
N LEU A 91 -1.89 4.56 -0.40
CA LEU A 91 -2.07 6.01 -0.43
C LEU A 91 -3.16 6.48 0.54
N LEU A 92 -4.23 5.72 0.77
CA LEU A 92 -5.20 6.03 1.81
C LEU A 92 -4.55 5.94 3.18
N GLY A 93 -3.86 4.83 3.49
CA GLY A 93 -3.25 4.58 4.80
C GLY A 93 -2.18 5.61 5.22
N SER A 94 -1.57 6.30 4.27
CA SER A 94 -0.61 7.38 4.54
C SER A 94 -1.24 8.76 4.72
N ARG A 95 -2.57 8.90 4.56
CA ARG A 95 -3.29 10.18 4.64
C ARG A 95 -4.17 10.26 5.87
N LEU A 96 -4.38 11.48 6.37
CA LEU A 96 -5.39 11.75 7.39
C LEU A 96 -6.80 11.59 6.81
N VAL A 97 -7.70 11.01 7.60
CA VAL A 97 -9.12 11.04 7.26
C VAL A 97 -9.62 12.47 7.45
N PRO A 98 -10.32 13.07 6.46
CA PRO A 98 -10.84 14.41 6.64
C PRO A 98 -11.72 14.53 7.88
N ASN A 99 -11.50 15.59 8.66
CA ASN A 99 -12.18 15.87 9.93
C ASN A 99 -11.90 14.85 11.06
N LYS A 100 -10.89 13.99 10.93
CA LYS A 100 -10.43 13.11 12.02
C LYS A 100 -8.92 13.32 12.28
N ALA A 101 -8.48 12.97 13.48
CA ALA A 101 -7.10 13.13 13.93
C ALA A 101 -6.22 11.89 13.68
N HIS A 102 -6.63 11.00 12.77
CA HIS A 102 -5.93 9.75 12.48
C HIS A 102 -5.92 9.45 10.98
N ASN A 103 -4.97 8.60 10.55
CA ASN A 103 -4.86 8.16 9.16
C ASN A 103 -5.93 7.14 8.79
N TRP A 104 -6.26 6.99 7.51
CA TRP A 104 -7.23 5.98 7.07
C TRP A 104 -6.83 4.57 7.52
N ARG A 105 -7.76 3.87 8.18
CA ARG A 105 -7.57 2.47 8.58
C ARG A 105 -8.42 1.52 7.76
N LYS A 106 -7.78 0.48 7.22
CA LYS A 106 -8.47 -0.62 6.54
C LYS A 106 -9.34 -1.38 7.54
N ASN A 107 -10.53 -1.76 7.09
CA ASN A 107 -11.59 -2.39 7.89
C ASN A 107 -12.27 -1.48 8.94
N GLU A 108 -12.01 -0.17 8.88
CA GLU A 108 -12.67 0.81 9.74
C GLU A 108 -13.14 2.02 8.93
N ASP A 109 -12.19 2.76 8.35
CA ASP A 109 -12.47 3.95 7.52
C ASP A 109 -12.72 3.56 6.05
N PHE A 110 -12.15 2.43 5.60
CA PHE A 110 -12.43 1.89 4.27
C PHE A 110 -12.39 0.36 4.22
N PHE A 111 -13.10 -0.23 3.26
CA PHE A 111 -13.06 -1.66 2.96
C PHE A 111 -12.42 -1.93 1.61
N ARG A 112 -11.97 -3.18 1.45
CA ARG A 112 -11.53 -3.74 0.17
C ARG A 112 -12.21 -5.08 -0.06
N LEU A 113 -12.73 -5.26 -1.27
CA LEU A 113 -13.29 -6.51 -1.74
C LEU A 113 -12.66 -6.88 -3.07
N ASP A 114 -11.96 -8.01 -3.06
CA ASP A 114 -11.39 -8.67 -4.22
C ASP A 114 -11.71 -10.17 -4.16
N GLY A 115 -11.15 -10.94 -5.09
CA GLY A 115 -11.43 -12.37 -5.24
C GLY A 115 -10.97 -13.24 -4.07
N GLN A 116 -10.20 -12.71 -3.11
CA GLN A 116 -9.65 -13.48 -2.00
C GLN A 116 -10.54 -13.45 -0.74
N CYS A 117 -11.62 -12.66 -0.75
CA CYS A 117 -12.51 -12.54 0.41
C CYS A 117 -13.53 -13.68 0.49
N SER A 118 -13.66 -14.31 1.66
CA SER A 118 -14.70 -15.32 1.92
C SER A 118 -16.11 -14.72 1.81
N VAL A 119 -17.10 -15.55 1.48
CA VAL A 119 -18.50 -15.11 1.32
C VAL A 119 -19.05 -14.45 2.58
N SER A 120 -18.76 -15.00 3.76
CA SER A 120 -19.21 -14.42 5.04
C SER A 120 -18.59 -13.04 5.27
N LYS A 121 -17.25 -12.92 5.16
CA LYS A 121 -16.55 -11.65 5.38
C LYS A 121 -17.00 -10.58 4.39
N ARG A 122 -17.24 -10.98 3.14
CA ARG A 122 -17.87 -10.13 2.11
C ARG A 122 -19.21 -9.59 2.61
N GLN A 123 -20.11 -10.45 3.06
CA GLN A 123 -21.45 -10.05 3.47
C GLN A 123 -21.39 -9.11 4.69
N ASP A 124 -20.48 -9.37 5.62
CA ASP A 124 -20.29 -8.52 6.81
C ASP A 124 -19.83 -7.11 6.42
N MET A 125 -18.85 -6.99 5.51
CA MET A 125 -18.41 -5.68 5.00
C MET A 125 -19.52 -4.94 4.27
N ILE A 126 -20.31 -5.64 3.43
CA ILE A 126 -21.45 -5.06 2.71
C ILE A 126 -22.50 -4.54 3.70
N ASN A 127 -22.88 -5.36 4.68
CA ASN A 127 -23.88 -5.00 5.69
C ASN A 127 -23.42 -3.80 6.50
N LEU A 128 -22.16 -3.81 6.96
CA LEU A 128 -21.59 -2.73 7.75
C LEU A 128 -21.47 -1.45 6.91
N PHE A 129 -21.07 -1.54 5.65
CA PHE A 129 -20.99 -0.38 4.76
C PHE A 129 -22.37 0.23 4.46
N ASN A 130 -23.41 -0.60 4.29
CA ASN A 130 -24.78 -0.14 4.06
C ASN A 130 -25.49 0.37 5.32
N ALA A 131 -25.01 0.02 6.52
CA ALA A 131 -25.64 0.43 7.76
C ALA A 131 -25.69 1.96 7.88
N LYS A 132 -26.89 2.51 8.09
CA LYS A 132 -27.09 3.96 8.28
C LYS A 132 -26.39 4.50 9.53
N THR A 133 -26.17 3.64 10.53
CA THR A 133 -25.44 3.94 11.75
C THR A 133 -23.92 3.95 11.54
N ASN A 134 -23.42 3.35 10.46
CA ASN A 134 -22.00 3.41 10.13
C ASN A 134 -21.69 4.73 9.44
N THR A 135 -21.10 5.65 10.20
CA THR A 135 -20.60 6.95 9.73
C THR A 135 -19.07 7.00 9.76
N THR A 136 -18.39 5.87 9.87
CA THR A 136 -16.92 5.80 9.92
C THR A 136 -16.34 5.33 8.60
N THR A 137 -16.89 4.26 8.04
CA THR A 137 -16.43 3.69 6.77
C THR A 137 -16.94 4.51 5.59
N MET A 138 -16.03 5.21 4.90
CA MET A 138 -16.35 6.14 3.84
C MET A 138 -16.01 5.63 2.44
N VAL A 139 -15.05 4.70 2.31
CA VAL A 139 -14.58 4.22 1.00
C VAL A 139 -14.70 2.70 0.92
N PHE A 140 -15.12 2.19 -0.24
CA PHE A 140 -15.10 0.76 -0.55
C PHE A 140 -14.37 0.54 -1.87
N LEU A 141 -13.19 -0.09 -1.80
CA LEU A 141 -12.38 -0.49 -2.93
C LEU A 141 -12.84 -1.85 -3.46
N ILE A 142 -13.14 -1.96 -4.75
CA ILE A 142 -13.74 -3.16 -5.33
C ILE A 142 -13.01 -3.53 -6.61
N SER A 143 -12.51 -4.77 -6.67
CA SER A 143 -12.05 -5.34 -7.94
C SER A 143 -13.26 -5.72 -8.80
N THR A 144 -13.33 -5.26 -10.05
CA THR A 144 -14.41 -5.61 -10.97
C THR A 144 -14.44 -7.11 -11.28
N ARG A 145 -13.31 -7.81 -11.18
CA ARG A 145 -13.25 -9.29 -11.25
C ARG A 145 -14.03 -9.95 -10.12
N ALA A 146 -14.09 -9.31 -8.95
CA ALA A 146 -14.95 -9.74 -7.84
C ALA A 146 -16.38 -9.16 -7.93
N GLY A 147 -16.57 -8.10 -8.72
CA GLY A 147 -17.82 -7.36 -8.95
C GLY A 147 -18.85 -8.03 -9.86
N GLY A 148 -18.48 -9.08 -10.60
CA GLY A 148 -19.42 -9.88 -11.40
C GLY A 148 -20.48 -10.65 -10.58
N ILE A 149 -20.39 -10.59 -9.25
CA ILE A 149 -21.27 -11.26 -8.30
C ILE A 149 -22.16 -10.21 -7.63
N GLY A 150 -23.24 -9.78 -8.29
CA GLY A 150 -24.36 -8.97 -7.77
C GLY A 150 -24.20 -8.31 -6.39
N ILE A 151 -23.25 -7.37 -6.25
CA ILE A 151 -22.96 -6.73 -4.96
C ILE A 151 -23.94 -5.58 -4.73
N ASN A 152 -24.70 -5.61 -3.63
CA ASN A 152 -25.67 -4.56 -3.30
C ASN A 152 -25.08 -3.54 -2.31
N LEU A 153 -24.57 -2.42 -2.82
CA LEU A 153 -23.92 -1.36 -2.03
C LEU A 153 -24.72 -0.05 -2.05
N VAL A 154 -26.00 -0.13 -1.67
CA VAL A 154 -26.93 1.02 -1.60
C VAL A 154 -26.52 2.13 -0.64
N GLY A 155 -25.57 1.88 0.26
CA GLY A 155 -25.04 2.89 1.18
C GLY A 155 -24.14 3.93 0.50
N ALA A 156 -23.66 3.67 -0.71
CA ALA A 156 -22.84 4.62 -1.46
C ALA A 156 -23.66 5.67 -2.20
N SER A 157 -23.12 6.88 -2.28
CA SER A 157 -23.70 7.97 -3.08
C SER A 157 -22.83 8.33 -4.28
N ARG A 158 -21.57 7.86 -4.30
CA ARG A 158 -20.61 8.13 -5.37
C ARG A 158 -19.95 6.86 -5.85
N VAL A 159 -19.71 6.79 -7.15
CA VAL A 159 -19.03 5.67 -7.81
C VAL A 159 -17.94 6.24 -8.70
N VAL A 160 -16.71 5.76 -8.50
CA VAL A 160 -15.57 6.03 -9.36
C VAL A 160 -15.15 4.73 -10.03
N VAL A 161 -15.15 4.72 -11.35
CA VAL A 161 -14.54 3.64 -12.14
C VAL A 161 -13.17 4.13 -12.57
N PHE A 162 -12.12 3.59 -11.94
CA PHE A 162 -10.76 4.11 -12.09
C PHE A 162 -10.10 3.65 -13.38
N ASP A 163 -10.30 2.37 -13.71
CA ASP A 163 -9.89 1.73 -14.96
C ASP A 163 -10.91 0.67 -15.40
N VAL A 164 -10.90 0.41 -16.71
CA VAL A 164 -11.77 -0.51 -17.47
C VAL A 164 -10.95 -1.37 -18.41
#